data_AF-A4S1C2-F1
#
_entry.id   AF-A4S1C2-F1
#
_cell.length_a   1.000
_cell.length_b   1.000
_cell.length_c   1.000
_cell.angle_alpha   90.00
_cell.angle_beta   90.00
_cell.angle_gamma   90.00
#
_symmetry.space_group_name_H-M   'P 1'
#
loop_
_entity.id
_entity.type
_entity.pdbx_description
1 polymer ?
#
loop_
_entity_poly.entity_id
_entity_poly.type
_entity_poly.pdbx_seq_one_letter_code
_entity_poly.pdbx_strand_id
1 'polypeptide(L)' 'PRPLHRLLASKACRGAIMFGDTLNRDECEAIVRALRLTQMPFACAHGRPTCAPLARVPNRATLE' A
#
# COMPACT_ATOMS: atom_id res chain seq x y z
N PRO A 1 17.22 16.15 -3.56
CA PRO A 1 16.81 17.22 -4.50
C PRO A 1 15.42 16.96 -5.11
N ARG A 2 14.60 17.99 -5.32
CA ARG A 2 13.21 17.84 -5.82
C ARG A 2 13.12 17.12 -7.18
N PRO A 3 14.01 17.35 -8.17
CA PRO A 3 13.95 16.64 -9.45
C PRO A 3 14.16 15.13 -9.31
N LEU A 4 15.14 14.72 -8.50
CA LEU A 4 15.41 13.30 -8.23
C LEU A 4 14.22 12.63 -7.56
N HIS A 5 13.59 13.28 -6.58
CA HIS A 5 12.39 12.74 -5.92
C HIS A 5 11.25 12.54 -6.93
N ARG A 6 11.00 13.50 -7.82
CA ARG A 6 9.97 13.38 -8.87
C ARG A 6 10.26 12.22 -9.82
N LEU A 7 11.52 12.05 -10.23
CA LEU A 7 11.93 10.95 -11.09
C LEU A 7 11.70 9.59 -10.41
N LEU A 8 12.09 9.45 -9.14
CA LEU A 8 11.88 8.23 -8.36
C LEU A 8 10.41 7.93 -8.14
N ALA A 9 9.60 8.95 -7.79
CA ALA A 9 8.16 8.79 -7.62
C ALA A 9 7.48 8.33 -8.93
N SER A 10 7.84 8.94 -10.06
CA SER A 10 7.34 8.55 -11.38
C SER A 10 7.73 7.11 -11.73
N LYS A 11 8.99 6.73 -11.51
CA LYS A 11 9.48 5.36 -11.72
C LYS A 11 8.73 4.35 -10.85
N ALA A 12 8.54 4.65 -9.57
CA ALA A 12 7.81 3.80 -8.65
C ALA A 12 6.35 3.58 -9.10
N CYS A 13 5.64 4.65 -9.49
CA CYS A 13 4.25 4.50 -9.95
C CYS A 13 4.13 3.79 -11.30
N ARG A 14 5.04 4.02 -12.24
CA ARG A 14 4.99 3.38 -13.57
C ARG A 14 5.39 1.91 -13.55
N GLY A 15 6.18 1.49 -12.57
CA GLY A 15 6.56 0.08 -12.35
C GLY A 15 5.73 -0.65 -11.30
N ALA A 16 4.73 0.00 -10.72
CA ALA A 16 3.82 -0.64 -9.77
C ALA A 16 2.77 -1.49 -10.50
N ILE A 17 2.11 -2.36 -9.75
CA ILE A 17 0.83 -2.97 -10.15
C ILE A 17 -0.21 -1.87 -10.45
N MET A 18 -1.10 -2.15 -11.40
CA MET A 18 -2.07 -1.21 -11.93
C MET A 18 -3.50 -1.69 -11.69
N PHE A 19 -4.46 -0.76 -11.83
CA PHE A 19 -5.86 -1.13 -11.81
C PHE A 19 -6.20 -2.03 -13.00
N GLY A 20 -6.83 -3.16 -12.72
CA GLY A 20 -7.18 -4.18 -13.72
C GLY A 20 -6.20 -5.36 -13.77
N ASP A 21 -5.05 -5.27 -13.09
CA ASP A 21 -4.15 -6.42 -12.97
C ASP A 21 -4.78 -7.50 -12.10
N THR A 22 -4.83 -8.74 -12.62
CA THR A 22 -5.25 -9.91 -11.85
C THR A 22 -4.08 -10.37 -10.99
N LEU A 23 -4.31 -10.47 -9.69
CA LEU A 23 -3.32 -10.96 -8.73
C LEU A 23 -3.81 -12.24 -8.07
N ASN A 24 -2.91 -13.20 -7.90
CA ASN A 24 -3.14 -14.34 -7.06
C ASN A 24 -2.94 -13.99 -5.57
N ARG A 25 -3.26 -14.94 -4.69
CA ARG A 25 -3.20 -14.74 -3.24
C ARG A 25 -1.78 -14.45 -2.74
N ASP A 26 -0.77 -15.14 -3.28
CA ASP A 26 0.61 -14.98 -2.83
C ASP A 26 1.19 -13.61 -3.22
N GLU A 27 0.82 -13.11 -4.39
CA GLU A 27 1.15 -11.75 -4.85
C GLU A 27 0.52 -10.69 -3.96
N CYS A 28 -0.78 -10.84 -3.65
CA CYS A 28 -1.49 -9.96 -2.71
C CYS A 28 -0.79 -9.91 -1.35
N GLU A 29 -0.44 -11.08 -0.80
CA GLU A 29 0.26 -11.15 0.47
C GLU A 29 1.67 -10.56 0.41
N ALA A 30 2.40 -10.77 -0.69
CA ALA A 30 3.72 -10.21 -0.89
C ALA A 30 3.68 -8.67 -0.86
N ILE A 31 2.69 -8.05 -1.49
CA ILE A 31 2.47 -6.60 -1.46
C ILE A 31 2.25 -6.11 -0.04
N VAL A 32 1.35 -6.76 0.72
CA VAL A 32 1.06 -6.38 2.11
C VAL A 32 2.29 -6.56 3.01
N ARG A 33 3.07 -7.64 2.82
CA ARG A 33 4.33 -7.88 3.54
C ARG A 33 5.42 -6.86 3.19
N ALA A 34 5.47 -6.39 1.95
CA ALA A 34 6.42 -5.36 1.54
C ALA A 34 6.00 -3.98 2.09
N LEU A 35 4.70 -3.68 2.10
CA LEU A 35 4.18 -2.40 2.57
C LEU A 35 4.59 -2.10 4.02
N ARG A 36 4.51 -3.11 4.92
CA ARG A 36 4.93 -2.95 6.33
C ARG A 36 6.41 -2.61 6.52
N LEU A 37 7.26 -2.83 5.52
CA LEU A 37 8.70 -2.52 5.59
C LEU A 37 9.02 -1.10 5.12
N THR A 38 8.03 -0.38 4.58
CA THR A 38 8.23 0.99 4.11
C THR A 38 8.19 1.98 5.27
N GLN A 39 8.92 3.09 5.15
CA GLN A 39 8.92 4.16 6.16
C GLN A 39 7.58 4.91 6.25
N MET A 40 6.83 4.96 5.14
CA MET A 40 5.56 5.68 5.04
C MET A 40 4.49 4.79 4.39
N PRO A 41 3.98 3.76 5.11
CA PRO A 41 3.09 2.75 4.53
C PRO A 41 1.71 3.30 4.17
N PHE A 42 1.29 4.42 4.78
CA PHE A 42 -0.05 4.97 4.60
C PHE A 42 -0.18 6.01 3.48
N ALA A 43 0.92 6.38 2.83
CA ALA A 43 0.92 7.31 1.71
C ALA A 43 1.92 6.91 0.62
N CYS A 44 1.50 6.97 -0.64
CA CYS A 44 2.41 6.73 -1.76
C CYS A 44 3.38 7.91 -1.97
N ALA A 45 4.36 7.75 -2.86
CA ALA A 45 5.34 8.80 -3.19
C ALA A 45 4.72 10.10 -3.78
N HIS A 46 3.43 10.05 -4.17
CA HIS A 46 2.66 11.21 -4.65
C HIS A 46 1.65 11.73 -3.61
N GLY A 47 1.58 11.13 -2.41
CA GLY A 47 0.70 11.56 -1.33
C GLY A 47 -0.72 10.97 -1.37
N ARG A 48 -1.00 9.96 -2.20
CA ARG A 48 -2.29 9.25 -2.17
C ARG A 48 -2.31 8.26 -1.00
N PRO A 49 -3.45 8.08 -0.30
CA PRO A 49 -3.56 7.07 0.75
C PRO A 49 -3.40 5.67 0.16
N THR A 50 -2.62 4.81 0.83
CA THR A 50 -2.38 3.43 0.38
C THR A 50 -3.43 2.45 0.90
N CYS A 51 -3.95 2.66 2.10
CA CYS A 51 -4.99 1.83 2.70
C CYS A 51 -5.97 2.68 3.52
N ALA A 52 -7.17 2.15 3.73
CA ALA A 52 -8.22 2.79 4.51
C ALA A 52 -8.89 1.76 5.44
N PRO A 53 -9.31 2.17 6.64
CA PRO A 53 -10.11 1.30 7.51
C PRO A 53 -11.47 1.03 6.85
N LEU A 54 -11.87 -0.24 6.77
CA LEU A 54 -13.16 -0.64 6.19
C LEU A 54 -14.24 -0.81 7.25
N ALA A 55 -13.90 -1.43 8.37
CA ALA A 55 -14.83 -1.71 9.45
C ALA A 55 -14.10 -1.87 10.78
N ARG A 56 -14.82 -1.60 11.89
CA ARG A 56 -14.40 -2.00 13.22
C ARG A 56 -14.89 -3.42 13.47
N VAL A 57 -13.96 -4.36 13.58
CA VAL A 57 -14.29 -5.74 13.99
C VAL A 57 -14.27 -5.78 15.52
N PRO A 58 -15.39 -6.06 16.20
CA PRO A 58 -15.40 -6.19 17.65
C PRO A 58 -14.49 -7.33 18.09
N ASN A 59 -13.74 -7.14 19.18
CA ASN A 59 -12.96 -8.23 19.76
C ASN A 59 -13.95 -9.26 20.33
N ARG A 60 -13.76 -10.55 19.99
CA ARG A 60 -14.58 -11.65 20.51
C ARG A 60 -14.59 -11.70 22.05
N ALA A 61 -13.53 -11.21 22.70
CA ALA A 61 -13.44 -11.13 24.17
C ALA A 61 -14.27 -10.00 24.81
N THR A 62 -14.85 -9.08 24.03
CA THR A 62 -15.70 -7.97 24.53
C THR A 62 -17.19 -8.20 24.23
N LEU A 63 -17.57 -9.42 23.88
CA LEU A 63 -18.96 -9.83 23.62
C LEU A 63 -19.61 -10.51 24.85
N GLU A 64 -18.93 -10.49 26.01
CA GLU A 64 -19.47 -10.87 27.32
C GLU A 64 -19.80 -9.61 28.15
#